data_AF-A0A2S2NFN3-F1
#
_entry.id   AF-A0A2S2NFN3-F1
#
_cell.length_a   1.000
_cell.length_b   1.000
_cell.length_c   1.000
_cell.angle_alpha   90.00
_cell.angle_beta   90.00
_cell.angle_gamma   90.00
#
_symmetry.space_group_name_H-M   'P 1'
#
loop_
_entity.id
_entity.type
_entity.pdbx_description
1 polymer ?
#
loop_
_entity_poly.entity_id
_entity_poly.type
_entity_poly.pdbx_seq_one_letter_code
_entity_poly.pdbx_strand_id
1 'polypeptide(L)'
;MNKLLSDDLNAIVNIQYGIGFELIEGQIQIETTVFNETKKSKIMPACRNRINFYEEFIWKIDKTTLKYSRSTNAIVKVECFRTLEKICFGNVYRRQRIGYVIIKLKEFQIIGRNWDQN
;
A
#
# COMPACT_ATOMS: atom_id res chain seq x y z
N MET A 1 2.24 7.50 -30.39
CA MET A 1 1.73 6.13 -30.62
C MET A 1 1.40 5.51 -29.27
N ASN A 2 0.15 5.57 -28.80
CA ASN A 2 -0.22 4.96 -27.52
C ASN A 2 -1.27 3.87 -27.76
N LYS A 3 -0.83 2.73 -28.31
CA LYS A 3 -1.58 1.48 -28.18
C LYS A 3 -1.20 0.89 -26.82
N LEU A 4 -2.06 1.10 -25.83
CA LEU A 4 -2.08 0.23 -24.64
C LEU A 4 -2.44 -1.17 -25.16
N LEU A 5 -1.46 -2.07 -25.18
CA LEU A 5 -1.62 -3.46 -25.64
C LEU A 5 -2.24 -4.30 -24.52
N SER A 6 -2.90 -5.39 -24.88
CA SER A 6 -3.66 -6.32 -24.04
C SER A 6 -2.83 -7.10 -22.99
N ASP A 7 -1.63 -6.64 -22.66
CA ASP A 7 -0.63 -7.26 -21.77
C ASP A 7 -0.50 -6.54 -20.41
N ASP A 8 -1.41 -5.61 -20.10
CA ASP A 8 -1.41 -4.87 -18.83
C ASP A 8 -1.70 -5.83 -17.65
N LEU A 9 -0.66 -6.14 -16.88
CA LEU A 9 -0.76 -6.84 -15.61
C LEU A 9 -1.01 -5.81 -14.49
N ASN A 10 -1.66 -6.26 -13.43
CA ASN A 10 -1.93 -5.43 -12.26
C ASN A 10 -1.19 -6.00 -11.05
N ALA A 11 -0.37 -5.18 -10.40
CA ALA A 11 0.05 -5.42 -9.03
C ALA A 11 -1.07 -4.92 -8.12
N ILE A 12 -1.62 -5.80 -7.29
CA ILE A 12 -2.73 -5.48 -6.40
C ILE A 12 -2.26 -5.68 -4.96
N VAL A 13 -2.41 -4.65 -4.13
CA VAL A 13 -2.18 -4.73 -2.69
C VAL A 13 -3.50 -4.42 -1.99
N ASN A 14 -3.96 -5.38 -1.20
CA ASN A 14 -5.19 -5.25 -0.44
C ASN A 14 -4.87 -5.08 1.06
N ILE A 15 -5.29 -3.95 1.62
CA ILE A 15 -5.14 -3.64 3.04
C ILE A 15 -6.50 -3.79 3.72
N GLN A 16 -6.67 -4.90 4.43
CA GLN A 16 -7.92 -5.23 5.11
C GLN A 16 -8.05 -4.46 6.43
N TYR A 17 -7.15 -4.73 7.37
CA TYR A 17 -7.15 -4.12 8.69
C TYR A 17 -5.76 -4.16 9.33
N GLY A 18 -5.57 -3.37 10.37
CA GLY A 18 -4.43 -3.46 11.29
C GLY A 18 -4.90 -3.65 12.73
N ILE A 19 -4.08 -4.27 13.57
CA ILE A 19 -4.33 -4.50 15.00
C ILE A 19 -3.23 -3.90 15.88
N GLY A 20 -3.51 -3.65 17.15
CA GLY A 20 -2.53 -3.10 18.11
C GLY A 20 -2.43 -1.57 18.13
N PHE A 21 -3.47 -0.84 17.72
CA PHE A 21 -3.48 0.63 17.70
C PHE A 21 -4.11 1.28 18.96
N GLU A 22 -4.29 0.51 20.03
CA GLU A 22 -4.99 0.90 21.26
C GLU A 22 -4.38 2.12 21.96
N LEU A 23 -3.04 2.18 21.97
CA LEU A 23 -2.26 3.19 22.67
C LEU A 23 -1.72 4.29 21.74
N ILE A 24 -2.11 4.28 20.47
CA ILE A 24 -1.65 5.24 19.47
C ILE A 24 -2.73 6.30 19.32
N GLU A 25 -2.39 7.57 19.57
CA GLU A 25 -3.35 8.67 19.39
C GLU A 25 -3.25 9.36 18.03
N GLY A 26 -4.30 10.07 17.64
CA GLY A 26 -4.34 10.84 16.40
C GLY A 26 -4.87 10.02 15.23
N GLN A 27 -4.27 10.24 14.06
CA GLN A 27 -4.74 9.70 12.79
C GLN A 27 -3.70 8.79 12.16
N ILE A 28 -4.16 7.70 11.57
CA ILE A 28 -3.36 6.70 10.88
C ILE A 28 -3.60 6.81 9.38
N GLN A 29 -2.52 6.75 8.61
CA GLN A 29 -2.56 6.60 7.16
C GLN A 29 -1.52 5.56 6.75
N ILE A 30 -1.92 4.65 5.86
CA ILE A 30 -1.02 3.68 5.26
C ILE A 30 -0.55 4.21 3.90
N GLU A 31 0.74 4.11 3.63
CA GLU A 31 1.31 4.36 2.32
C GLU A 31 1.90 3.07 1.77
N THR A 32 1.51 2.71 0.56
CA THR A 32 2.03 1.54 -0.14
C THR A 32 2.81 2.01 -1.35
N THR A 33 4.08 1.64 -1.43
CA THR A 33 4.96 1.95 -2.56
C THR A 33 5.26 0.69 -3.35
N VAL A 34 4.94 0.73 -4.63
CA VAL A 34 5.21 -0.33 -5.62
C VAL A 34 5.79 0.34 -6.87
N PHE A 35 6.93 -0.15 -7.37
CA PHE A 35 7.62 0.45 -8.54
C PHE A 35 7.86 1.97 -8.46
N ASN A 36 8.26 2.46 -7.28
CA ASN A 36 8.44 3.90 -6.98
C ASN A 36 7.17 4.75 -7.04
N GLU A 37 5.99 4.15 -7.25
CA GLU A 37 4.71 4.84 -7.14
C GLU A 37 4.08 4.55 -5.78
N THR A 38 3.82 5.61 -5.02
CA THR A 38 3.20 5.52 -3.69
C THR A 38 1.72 5.86 -3.77
N LYS A 39 0.88 4.95 -3.25
CA LYS A 39 -0.56 5.17 -3.03
C LYS A 39 -0.84 5.24 -1.54
N LYS A 40 -1.79 6.09 -1.15
CA LYS A 40 -2.11 6.36 0.25
C LYS A 40 -3.52 5.90 0.56
N SER A 41 -3.71 5.35 1.76
CA SER A 41 -5.03 5.01 2.24
C SER A 41 -5.82 6.24 2.68
N LYS A 42 -7.12 6.03 2.94
CA LYS A 42 -7.88 6.97 3.75
C LYS A 42 -7.23 7.12 5.12
N ILE A 43 -7.45 8.31 5.69
CA ILE A 43 -7.00 8.63 7.03
C ILE A 43 -8.03 8.07 8.02
N MET A 44 -7.56 7.31 9.00
CA MET A 44 -8.41 6.65 9.99
C MET A 44 -8.04 7.12 11.40
N PRO A 45 -9.02 7.36 12.30
CA PRO A 45 -8.70 7.65 13.69
C PRO A 45 -8.02 6.44 14.34
N ALA A 46 -7.03 6.72 15.18
CA ALA A 46 -6.33 5.75 16.00
C ALA A 46 -7.13 5.45 17.30
N CYS A 47 -6.46 5.02 18.37
CA CYS A 47 -7.06 4.68 19.68
C CYS A 47 -8.10 3.55 19.62
N ARG A 48 -7.89 2.57 18.76
CA ARG A 48 -8.74 1.37 18.66
C ARG A 48 -7.84 0.17 18.50
N ASN A 49 -8.17 -0.99 19.08
CA ASN A 49 -7.36 -2.19 18.85
C ASN A 49 -7.28 -2.49 17.35
N ARG A 50 -8.43 -2.49 16.66
CA ARG A 50 -8.55 -2.78 15.24
C ARG A 50 -8.92 -1.54 14.43
N ILE A 51 -8.18 -1.28 13.35
CA ILE A 51 -8.49 -0.28 12.33
C ILE A 51 -8.78 -1.01 11.02
N ASN A 52 -9.98 -0.82 10.46
CA ASN A 52 -10.38 -1.44 9.21
C ASN A 52 -10.20 -0.47 8.04
N PHE A 53 -9.38 -0.83 7.06
CA PHE A 53 -9.14 -0.05 5.86
C PHE A 53 -10.06 -0.52 4.73
N TYR A 54 -10.06 -1.82 4.42
CA TYR A 54 -10.77 -2.40 3.28
C TYR A 54 -10.45 -1.68 1.96
N GLU A 55 -9.16 -1.42 1.73
CA GLU A 55 -8.70 -0.67 0.57
C GLU A 55 -7.85 -1.54 -0.34
N GLU A 56 -8.09 -1.39 -1.64
CA GLU A 56 -7.33 -2.03 -2.70
C GLU A 56 -6.55 -0.97 -3.48
N PHE A 57 -5.25 -1.21 -3.64
CA PHE A 57 -4.37 -0.38 -4.43
C PHE A 57 -3.89 -1.17 -5.64
N ILE A 58 -4.04 -0.58 -6.83
CA ILE A 58 -3.74 -1.21 -8.11
C ILE A 58 -2.65 -0.42 -8.82
N TRP A 59 -1.58 -1.08 -9.24
CA TRP A 59 -0.54 -0.54 -10.11
C TRP A 59 -0.56 -1.28 -11.43
N LYS A 60 -0.65 -0.53 -12.53
CA LYS A 60 -0.51 -1.09 -13.88
C LYS A 60 0.97 -1.33 -14.15
N ILE A 61 1.29 -2.51 -14.67
CA ILE A 61 2.65 -2.89 -15.01
C ILE A 61 2.66 -3.77 -16.26
N ASP A 62 3.60 -3.53 -17.15
CA ASP A 62 3.81 -4.40 -18.30
C ASP A 62 4.57 -5.67 -17.89
N LYS A 63 4.39 -6.73 -18.68
CA LYS A 63 5.00 -8.04 -18.44
C LYS A 63 6.53 -8.01 -18.36
N THR A 64 7.20 -7.14 -19.11
CA THR A 64 8.67 -7.05 -19.15
C THR A 64 9.19 -6.45 -17.85
N THR A 65 8.61 -5.34 -17.42
CA THR A 65 8.96 -4.68 -16.15
C THR A 65 8.66 -5.60 -14.96
N LEU A 66 7.56 -6.35 -14.99
CA LEU A 66 7.24 -7.31 -13.92
C LEU A 66 8.30 -8.42 -13.83
N LYS A 67 8.67 -9.01 -14.98
CA LYS A 67 9.67 -10.08 -15.05
C LYS A 67 11.02 -9.60 -14.49
N TYR A 68 11.47 -8.44 -14.92
CA TYR A 68 12.71 -7.82 -14.44
C TYR A 68 12.67 -7.51 -12.93
N SER A 69 11.55 -6.95 -12.47
CA SER A 69 11.39 -6.60 -11.06
C SER A 69 11.37 -7.83 -10.15
N ARG A 70 10.80 -8.95 -10.61
CA ARG A 70 10.84 -10.21 -9.87
C ARG A 70 12.25 -10.81 -9.83
N SER A 71 13.02 -10.75 -10.92
CA SER A 71 14.39 -11.27 -10.94
C SER A 71 15.35 -10.46 -10.08
N THR A 72 15.10 -9.16 -9.91
CA THR A 72 15.91 -8.25 -9.09
C THR A 72 15.46 -8.17 -7.62
N ASN A 73 14.50 -9.00 -7.18
CA ASN A 73 13.90 -8.94 -5.84
C ASN A 73 13.38 -7.53 -5.48
N ALA A 74 12.74 -6.84 -6.43
CA ALA A 74 12.05 -5.59 -6.15
C ALA A 74 11.10 -5.75 -4.96
N ILE A 75 10.98 -4.69 -4.16
CA ILE A 75 10.20 -4.71 -2.93
C ILE A 75 8.93 -3.89 -3.06
N VAL A 76 7.92 -4.33 -2.34
CA VAL A 76 6.72 -3.57 -2.04
C VAL A 76 6.81 -3.13 -0.59
N LYS A 77 6.66 -1.83 -0.36
CA LYS A 77 6.82 -1.24 0.96
C LYS A 77 5.46 -0.75 1.43
N VAL A 78 5.00 -1.24 2.57
CA VAL A 78 3.77 -0.79 3.23
C VAL A 78 4.19 -0.08 4.51
N GLU A 79 3.99 1.23 4.58
CA GLU A 79 4.39 2.07 5.70
C GLU A 79 3.18 2.62 6.43
N CYS A 80 3.21 2.58 7.75
CA CYS A 80 2.17 3.12 8.60
C CYS A 80 2.63 4.45 9.19
N PHE A 81 1.82 5.49 9.00
CA PHE A 81 2.11 6.83 9.49
C PHE A 81 1.04 7.31 10.46
N ARG A 82 1.50 8.06 11.45
CA ARG A 82 0.71 8.74 12.47
C ARG A 82 0.80 10.25 12.29
N THR A 83 -0.33 10.93 12.40
CA THR A 83 -0.43 12.39 12.49
C THR A 83 -1.26 12.75 13.72
N LEU A 84 -0.79 13.64 14.59
CA LEU A 84 -1.53 14.07 15.79
C LEU A 84 -2.65 15.06 15.42
N GLU A 85 -3.80 14.97 16.09
CA GLU A 85 -4.97 15.85 15.81
C GLU A 85 -4.96 17.19 16.59
N LYS A 86 -4.23 17.30 17.71
CA LYS A 86 -4.37 18.44 18.63
C LYS A 86 -3.38 19.59 18.39
N ILE A 87 -3.96 20.76 18.09
CA ILE A 87 -3.27 22.05 17.92
C ILE A 87 -2.91 22.57 19.30
N CYS A 88 -1.61 22.58 19.59
CA CYS A 88 -1.08 23.38 20.68
C CYS A 88 -0.03 24.32 20.08
N PHE A 89 -0.34 25.62 20.19
CA PHE A 89 0.45 26.79 19.82
C PHE A 89 1.94 26.53 19.60
N GLY A 90 2.38 26.62 18.34
CA GLY A 90 3.80 26.78 17.98
C GLY A 90 4.56 25.54 17.51
N ASN A 91 4.01 24.32 17.59
CA ASN A 91 4.77 23.13 17.20
C ASN A 91 4.30 22.53 15.85
N VAL A 92 5.25 22.46 14.92
CA VAL A 92 5.11 21.81 13.61
C VAL A 92 4.75 20.34 13.82
N TYR A 93 3.57 19.93 13.38
CA TYR A 93 3.19 18.52 13.39
C TYR A 93 4.08 17.73 12.46
N ARG A 94 4.91 16.87 13.04
CA ARG A 94 5.70 15.95 12.25
C ARG A 94 4.92 14.65 12.10
N ARG A 95 4.39 14.44 10.89
CA ARG A 95 3.95 13.12 10.43
C ARG A 95 5.05 12.11 10.76
N GLN A 96 4.72 11.10 11.56
CA GLN A 96 5.69 10.12 12.05
C GLN A 96 5.41 8.76 11.45
N ARG A 97 6.42 8.10 10.91
CA ARG A 97 6.32 6.68 10.55
C ARG A 97 6.40 5.85 11.83
N ILE A 98 5.37 5.04 12.08
CA ILE A 98 5.26 4.21 13.29
C ILE A 98 5.52 2.72 13.02
N GLY A 99 5.57 2.31 11.75
CA GLY A 99 5.90 0.94 11.38
C GLY A 99 5.97 0.77 9.87
N TYR A 100 6.51 -0.36 9.44
CA TYR A 100 6.52 -0.74 8.03
C TYR A 100 6.60 -2.26 7.87
N VAL A 101 6.15 -2.74 6.71
CA VAL A 101 6.31 -4.11 6.22
C VAL A 101 6.94 -4.04 4.84
N ILE A 102 7.91 -4.91 4.59
CA ILE A 102 8.55 -5.07 3.28
C ILE A 102 8.17 -6.45 2.75
N ILE A 103 7.56 -6.48 1.57
CA ILE A 103 7.15 -7.69 0.88
C ILE A 103 8.00 -7.80 -0.37
N LYS A 104 8.58 -8.96 -0.65
CA LYS A 104 9.32 -9.14 -1.92
C LYS A 104 8.31 -9.37 -3.02
N LEU A 105 8.48 -8.73 -4.18
CA LEU A 105 7.55 -8.88 -5.30
C LEU A 105 7.43 -10.34 -5.78
N LYS A 106 8.46 -11.17 -5.58
CA LYS A 106 8.39 -12.60 -5.88
C LYS A 106 7.39 -13.39 -5.02
N GLU A 107 7.04 -12.86 -3.84
CA GLU A 107 6.04 -13.43 -2.91
C GLU A 107 4.61 -13.12 -3.36
N PHE A 108 4.42 -12.25 -4.37
CA PHE A 108 3.10 -12.01 -4.94
C PHE A 108 2.61 -13.26 -5.66
N GLN A 109 1.41 -13.68 -5.30
CA GLN A 109 0.66 -14.68 -6.04
C GLN A 109 0.24 -14.13 -7.40
N ILE A 110 0.47 -14.93 -8.46
CA ILE A 110 0.02 -14.60 -9.80
C ILE A 110 -1.35 -15.23 -9.99
N ILE A 111 -2.35 -14.39 -10.27
CA ILE A 111 -3.72 -14.83 -10.56
C ILE A 111 -3.95 -14.57 -12.04
N GLY A 112 -4.04 -15.62 -12.84
CA GLY A 112 -4.48 -15.53 -14.23
C GLY A 112 -5.99 -15.31 -14.28
N ARG A 113 -6.49 -14.48 -15.19
CA ARG A 113 -7.90 -14.56 -15.59
C ARG A 113 -8.05 -15.84 -16.41
N ASN A 114 -8.83 -16.81 -15.94
CA ASN A 114 -9.33 -17.87 -16.81
C ASN A 114 -10.23 -17.20 -17.84
N TRP A 115 -9.86 -17.31 -19.11
CA TRP A 115 -10.66 -16.80 -20.24
C TRP A 115 -11.90 -17.68 -20.50
N ASP A 116 -11.98 -18.87 -19.88
CA ASP A 116 -13.01 -19.88 -20.13
C ASP A 116 -14.27 -19.74 -19.23
N GLN A 117 -14.52 -18.58 -18.63
CA GLN A 117 -15.70 -18.31 -17.80
C GLN A 117 -16.54 -17.11 -18.27
N ASN A 118 -16.67 -16.94 -19.58
CA ASN A 118 -17.70 -16.08 -20.17
C ASN A 118 -18.46 -16.81 -21.28
#